data_AF-A0A3D3NVR6-F1
#
_entry.id   AF-A0A3D3NVR6-F1
#
_cell.length_a   1.000
_cell.length_b   1.000
_cell.length_c   1.000
_cell.angle_alpha   90.00
_cell.angle_beta   90.00
_cell.angle_gamma   90.00
#
_symmetry.space_group_name_H-M   'P 1'
#
loop_
_entity.id
_entity.type
_entity.pdbx_description
1 polymer ?
#
loop_
_entity_poly.entity_id
_entity_poly.type
_entity_poly.pdbx_seq_one_letter_code
_entity_poly.pdbx_strand_id
1 'polypeptide(L)'
;EVYGYRMDKSMPPEVRAGVTPKVKADKPVGEWNTFEITLKGDRLTVVLNGQTVIENAQLPGIPESGKIGLQHHGGRNAKTGELSAASSLIQFRNIS
;
A
#
# COMPACT_ATOMS: atom_id res chain seq x y z
N GLU A 1 0.08 1.03 -1.29
CA GLU A 1 0.18 2.39 -0.72
C GLU A 1 -1.13 3.13 -0.95
N VAL A 2 -1.53 4.05 -0.06
CA VAL A 2 -2.71 4.91 -0.23
C VAL A 2 -2.27 6.34 -0.65
N TYR A 3 -1.34 6.42 -1.61
CA TYR A 3 -0.60 7.64 -1.96
C TYR A 3 -1.53 8.79 -2.38
N GLY A 4 -2.51 8.49 -3.24
CA GLY A 4 -3.45 9.48 -3.78
C GLY A 4 -4.18 10.23 -2.68
N TYR A 5 -4.73 9.52 -1.68
CA TYR A 5 -5.38 10.15 -0.54
C TYR A 5 -4.37 10.89 0.34
N ARG A 6 -3.24 10.26 0.68
CA ARG A 6 -2.24 10.82 1.60
C ARG A 6 -1.66 12.15 1.11
N MET A 7 -1.46 12.29 -0.20
CA MET A 7 -0.76 13.42 -0.82
C MET A 7 -1.70 14.47 -1.43
N ASP A 8 -2.98 14.17 -1.59
CA ASP A 8 -3.96 15.13 -2.09
C ASP A 8 -4.28 16.19 -1.03
N LYS A 9 -3.80 17.42 -1.25
CA LYS A 9 -4.01 18.54 -0.32
C LYS A 9 -5.46 19.01 -0.23
N SER A 10 -6.32 18.61 -1.16
CA SER A 10 -7.76 18.89 -1.09
C SER A 10 -8.49 17.96 -0.10
N MET A 11 -7.90 16.81 0.24
CA MET A 11 -8.47 15.90 1.23
C MET A 11 -8.35 16.46 2.66
N PRO A 12 -9.38 16.23 3.51
CA PRO A 12 -9.32 16.62 4.91
C PRO A 12 -8.06 16.07 5.61
N PRO A 13 -7.42 16.85 6.51
CA PRO A 13 -6.23 16.40 7.23
C PRO A 13 -6.38 15.03 7.91
N GLU A 14 -7.55 14.74 8.45
CA GLU A 14 -7.89 13.48 9.09
C GLU A 14 -7.90 12.28 8.14
N VAL A 15 -8.31 12.47 6.87
CA VAL A 15 -8.24 11.42 5.84
C VAL A 15 -6.78 11.14 5.51
N ARG A 16 -5.99 12.18 5.28
CA ARG A 16 -4.55 12.06 4.98
C ARG A 16 -3.77 11.40 6.12
N ALA A 17 -4.06 11.81 7.35
CA ALA A 17 -3.45 11.23 8.54
C ALA A 17 -3.90 9.78 8.75
N GLY A 18 -5.19 9.48 8.56
CA GLY A 18 -5.74 8.14 8.74
C GLY A 18 -5.10 7.09 7.84
N VAL A 19 -4.73 7.45 6.61
CA VAL A 19 -4.07 6.54 5.66
C VAL A 19 -2.54 6.52 5.77
N THR A 20 -1.97 7.24 6.75
CA THR A 20 -0.52 7.24 7.02
C THR A 20 -0.20 6.15 8.05
N PRO A 21 0.73 5.22 7.77
CA PRO A 21 1.10 4.17 8.72
C PRO A 21 1.57 4.71 10.08
N LYS A 22 1.02 4.18 11.18
CA LYS A 22 1.34 4.58 12.55
C LYS A 22 2.71 4.09 13.02
N VAL A 23 3.16 2.95 12.51
CA VAL A 23 4.42 2.30 12.90
C VAL A 23 5.12 1.70 11.68
N LYS A 24 6.46 1.65 11.73
CA LYS A 24 7.28 0.94 10.76
C LYS A 24 7.35 -0.54 11.16
N ALA A 25 6.54 -1.37 10.50
CA ALA A 25 6.43 -2.80 10.79
C ALA A 25 7.09 -3.69 9.72
N ASP A 26 7.80 -3.10 8.75
CA ASP A 26 8.46 -3.83 7.67
C ASP A 26 9.63 -4.67 8.21
N LYS A 27 9.75 -5.90 7.71
CA LYS A 27 10.95 -6.71 7.88
C LYS A 27 12.03 -6.33 6.87
N PRO A 28 13.31 -6.63 7.16
CA PRO A 28 14.41 -6.42 6.21
C PRO A 28 14.18 -7.07 4.85
N VAL A 29 14.90 -6.56 3.83
CA VAL A 29 14.90 -7.15 2.49
C VAL A 29 15.37 -8.61 2.54
N GLY A 30 14.66 -9.48 1.83
CA GLY A 30 14.90 -10.93 1.84
C GLY A 30 13.99 -11.70 2.79
N GLU A 31 13.28 -11.01 3.70
CA GLU A 31 12.29 -11.63 4.57
C GLU A 31 10.86 -11.45 4.07
N TRP A 32 9.99 -12.37 4.47
CA TRP A 32 8.56 -12.33 4.14
C TRP A 32 7.81 -11.38 5.07
N ASN A 33 7.18 -10.37 4.46
CA ASN A 33 6.17 -9.54 5.10
C ASN A 33 4.78 -10.16 4.89
N THR A 34 3.97 -10.21 5.95
CA THR A 34 2.58 -10.68 5.89
C THR A 34 1.65 -9.49 6.08
N PHE A 35 0.69 -9.33 5.17
CA PHE A 35 -0.36 -8.32 5.24
C PHE A 35 -1.71 -8.98 5.47
N GLU A 36 -2.51 -8.40 6.37
CA GLU A 36 -3.94 -8.62 6.44
C GLU A 36 -4.62 -7.29 6.16
N ILE A 37 -5.44 -7.25 5.11
CA ILE A 37 -6.06 -6.02 4.62
C ILE A 37 -7.57 -6.21 4.68
N THR A 38 -8.23 -5.38 5.49
CA THR A 38 -9.69 -5.34 5.59
C THR A 38 -10.18 -4.04 4.99
N LEU A 39 -11.04 -4.13 3.97
CA LEU A 39 -11.81 -3.01 3.44
C LEU A 39 -13.30 -3.32 3.63
N LYS A 40 -14.00 -2.54 4.45
CA LYS A 40 -15.44 -2.67 4.70
C LYS A 40 -16.12 -1.35 4.37
N GLY A 41 -16.93 -1.32 3.31
CA GLY A 41 -17.41 -0.06 2.76
C GLY A 41 -16.23 0.83 2.38
N ASP A 42 -16.17 2.03 2.94
CA ASP A 42 -15.06 2.98 2.74
C ASP A 42 -13.97 2.91 3.82
N ARG A 43 -13.99 1.89 4.69
CA ARG A 43 -13.09 1.78 5.84
C ARG A 43 -11.98 0.76 5.64
N LEU A 44 -10.75 1.26 5.61
CA LEU A 44 -9.52 0.47 5.45
C LEU A 44 -8.85 0.22 6.81
N THR A 45 -8.52 -1.04 7.08
CA THR A 45 -7.59 -1.46 8.14
C THR A 45 -6.50 -2.31 7.51
N VAL A 46 -5.25 -2.06 7.89
CA VAL A 46 -4.07 -2.81 7.43
C VAL A 46 -3.29 -3.27 8.65
N VAL A 47 -3.09 -4.57 8.75
CA VAL A 47 -2.17 -5.21 9.68
C VAL A 47 -0.96 -5.67 8.88
N LEU A 48 0.24 -5.26 9.32
CA LEU A 48 1.51 -5.67 8.73
C LEU A 48 2.33 -6.40 9.79
N ASN A 49 2.68 -7.65 9.53
CA ASN A 49 3.44 -8.51 10.43
C ASN A 49 2.85 -8.57 11.85
N GLY A 50 1.52 -8.68 11.94
CA GLY A 50 0.79 -8.74 13.21
C GLY A 50 0.57 -7.40 13.92
N GLN A 51 1.03 -6.28 13.34
CA GLN A 51 0.84 -4.94 13.90
C GLN A 51 -0.14 -4.12 13.04
N THR A 52 -1.17 -3.55 13.65
CA THR A 52 -2.09 -2.63 12.96
C THR A 52 -1.35 -1.34 12.61
N VAL A 53 -1.09 -1.14 11.32
CA VAL A 53 -0.39 0.05 10.80
C VAL A 53 -1.35 1.12 10.31
N ILE A 54 -2.52 0.74 9.79
CA ILE A 54 -3.62 1.64 9.43
C ILE A 54 -4.88 1.07 10.07
N GLU A 55 -5.66 1.91 10.75
CA GLU A 55 -6.81 1.48 11.52
C GLU A 55 -8.04 2.30 11.14
N ASN A 56 -9.07 1.63 10.61
CA ASN A 56 -10.37 2.19 10.28
C ASN A 56 -10.34 3.52 9.49
N ALA A 57 -9.35 3.68 8.62
CA ALA A 57 -9.15 4.88 7.82
C ALA A 57 -10.25 5.02 6.76
N GLN A 58 -10.78 6.22 6.60
CA GLN A 58 -11.78 6.49 5.56
C GLN A 58 -11.14 6.69 4.19
N LEU A 59 -11.72 6.12 3.14
CA LEU A 59 -11.36 6.31 1.74
C LEU A 59 -12.55 6.94 0.98
N PRO A 60 -12.75 8.27 1.06
CA PRO A 60 -13.89 8.92 0.42
C PRO A 60 -13.94 8.70 -1.08
N GLY A 61 -15.11 8.28 -1.59
CA GLY A 61 -15.34 8.10 -3.03
C GLY A 61 -14.72 6.83 -3.62
N ILE A 62 -14.20 5.90 -2.79
CA ILE A 62 -13.77 4.60 -3.28
C ILE A 62 -14.98 3.82 -3.87
N PRO A 63 -14.84 3.21 -5.07
CA PRO A 63 -15.90 2.37 -5.61
C PRO A 63 -16.22 1.16 -4.71
N GLU A 64 -17.50 0.78 -4.65
CA GLU A 64 -17.96 -0.37 -3.86
C GLU A 64 -17.36 -1.71 -4.33
N SER A 65 -17.00 -1.80 -5.62
CA SER A 65 -16.42 -3.01 -6.20
C SER A 65 -15.37 -2.69 -7.25
N GLY A 66 -14.43 -3.63 -7.43
CA GLY A 66 -13.31 -3.47 -8.35
C GLY A 66 -12.37 -4.67 -8.30
N LYS A 67 -11.39 -4.71 -9.20
CA LYS A 67 -10.37 -5.76 -9.24
C LYS A 67 -9.29 -5.50 -8.18
N ILE A 68 -8.80 -6.57 -7.57
CA ILE A 68 -7.55 -6.54 -6.81
C ILE A 68 -6.39 -6.65 -7.80
N GLY A 69 -5.41 -5.74 -7.69
CA GLY A 69 -4.22 -5.71 -8.52
C GLY A 69 -2.94 -5.75 -7.68
N LEU A 70 -1.95 -6.51 -8.14
CA LEU A 70 -0.61 -6.53 -7.55
C LEU A 70 0.30 -5.67 -8.44
N GLN A 71 0.90 -4.63 -7.85
CA GLN A 71 1.83 -3.78 -8.57
C GLN A 71 3.25 -4.31 -8.43
N HIS A 72 3.92 -4.51 -9.56
CA HIS A 72 5.39 -4.56 -9.62
C HIS A 72 5.85 -3.23 -10.20
N HIS A 73 6.61 -2.47 -9.41
CA HIS A 73 7.07 -1.14 -9.79
C HIS A 73 8.50 -1.19 -10.33
N GLY A 74 8.85 -0.19 -11.14
CA GLY A 74 10.12 -0.14 -11.83
C GLY A 74 10.03 -0.58 -13.29
N GLY A 75 11.16 -0.49 -13.97
CA GLY A 75 11.27 -0.79 -15.39
C GLY A 75 12.70 -0.64 -15.87
N ARG A 76 12.93 -0.99 -17.13
CA ARG A 76 14.20 -0.76 -17.80
C ARG A 76 14.20 0.65 -18.37
N ASN A 77 15.22 1.45 -18.07
CA ASN A 77 15.40 2.74 -18.71
C ASN A 77 15.55 2.51 -20.21
N ALA A 78 14.65 3.07 -21.02
CA ALA A 78 14.63 2.84 -22.46
C ALA A 78 15.89 3.33 -23.20
N LYS A 79 16.65 4.26 -22.60
CA LYS A 79 17.87 4.85 -23.18
C LYS A 79 19.14 4.12 -22.74
N THR A 80 19.24 3.79 -21.44
CA THR A 80 20.47 3.18 -20.89
C THR A 80 20.40 1.66 -20.80
N GLY A 81 19.20 1.08 -20.86
CA GLY A 81 18.99 -0.34 -20.63
C GLY A 81 19.20 -0.78 -19.18
N GLU A 82 19.46 0.14 -18.25
CA GLU A 82 19.61 -0.17 -16.84
C GLU A 82 18.25 -0.33 -16.16
N LEU A 83 18.18 -1.18 -15.15
CA LEU A 83 17.00 -1.26 -14.30
C LEU A 83 16.94 -0.03 -13.40
N SER A 84 15.75 0.57 -13.28
CA SER A 84 15.52 1.66 -12.33
C SER A 84 15.81 1.20 -10.89
N ALA A 85 16.16 2.12 -9.99
CA ALA A 85 16.34 1.79 -8.57
C ALA A 85 15.08 1.20 -7.92
N ALA A 86 13.90 1.48 -8.48
CA ALA A 86 12.62 0.90 -8.05
C ALA A 86 12.39 -0.52 -8.60
N SER A 87 13.22 -1.01 -9.52
CA SER A 87 13.14 -2.35 -10.10
C SER A 87 13.63 -3.39 -9.09
N SER A 88 12.87 -3.58 -8.02
CA SER A 88 13.09 -4.64 -7.04
C SER A 88 12.51 -5.96 -7.54
N LEU A 89 13.16 -7.07 -7.24
CA LEU A 89 12.53 -8.39 -7.35
C LEU A 89 11.51 -8.50 -6.20
N ILE A 90 10.21 -8.47 -6.53
CA ILE A 90 9.13 -8.71 -5.56
C ILE A 90 8.49 -10.05 -5.87
N GLN A 91 8.13 -10.79 -4.83
CA GLN A 91 7.44 -12.07 -4.94
C GLN A 91 6.23 -12.06 -4.01
N PHE A 92 5.14 -12.68 -4.43
CA PHE A 92 3.92 -12.83 -3.64
C PHE A 92 3.64 -14.31 -3.42
N ARG A 93 3.06 -14.64 -2.26
CA ARG A 93 2.56 -15.99 -1.94
C ARG A 93 1.38 -15.88 -0.97
N ASN A 94 0.60 -16.96 -0.85
CA ASN A 94 -0.50 -17.07 0.11
C ASN A 94 -1.53 -15.92 0.01
N ILE A 95 -1.99 -15.65 -1.22
CA ILE A 95 -3.05 -14.66 -1.47
C ILE A 95 -4.40 -15.40 -1.42
N SER A 96 -5.30 -14.93 -0.55
CA SER A 96 -6.63 -15.50 -0.31
C SER A 96 -7.66 -14.40 -0.14
#